data_AF-A0A7C2F346-F1
#
_entry.id   AF-A0A7C2F346-F1
#
_cell.length_a   1.000
_cell.length_b   1.000
_cell.length_c   1.000
_cell.angle_alpha   90.00
_cell.angle_beta   90.00
_cell.angle_gamma   90.00
#
_symmetry.space_group_name_H-M   'P 1'
#
loop_
_entity.id
_entity.type
_entity.pdbx_description
1 polymer ?
#
loop_
_entity_poly.entity_id
_entity_poly.type
_entity_poly.pdbx_seq_one_letter_code
_entity_poly.pdbx_strand_id
1 'polypeptide(L)'
;MFASGCVRRVTVAEVVPIQEAVSTEELVNRINSYSEVRTFSAQAYVLVRNYFTGVGTKADEFPEANGAIRLQRPANIRMQVKAPVLNSRVADMVSDGQQFRLAIFYPSSKRQFVHGSNLKDLDRMGVDQIKDMSDPEMVRAGGLINMRPQHVTDAFLIKSTEINNRTEVFREEVRQDDITSTPGKKKKPLERTYYVLYVLERNDKGFLDLRRKYWFDRTQRDT
;
A
#
# COMPACT_ATOMS: atom_id res chain seq x y z
N MET A 1 3.60 -15.45 56.30
CA MET A 1 4.11 -15.05 54.98
C MET A 1 2.92 -14.58 54.15
N PHE A 2 2.83 -13.28 53.86
CA PHE A 2 1.81 -12.76 52.94
C PHE A 2 2.43 -12.70 51.54
N ALA A 3 2.00 -13.58 50.64
CA ALA A 3 2.38 -13.51 49.24
C ALA A 3 1.67 -12.32 48.60
N SER A 4 2.40 -11.24 48.36
CA SER A 4 1.91 -10.09 47.60
C SER A 4 1.86 -10.47 46.13
N GLY A 5 0.71 -10.96 45.67
CA GLY A 5 0.46 -11.22 44.26
C GLY A 5 0.34 -9.90 43.49
N CYS A 6 1.31 -9.61 42.62
CA CYS A 6 1.22 -8.47 41.71
C CYS A 6 0.03 -8.68 40.73
N VAL A 7 -1.07 -7.99 40.98
CA VAL A 7 -2.18 -7.90 40.02
C VAL A 7 -1.74 -7.02 38.86
N ARG A 8 -1.38 -7.64 37.74
CA ARG A 8 -1.05 -6.92 36.51
C ARG A 8 -2.36 -6.62 35.77
N ARG A 9 -2.76 -5.34 35.72
CA ARG A 9 -3.90 -4.91 34.89
C ARG A 9 -3.55 -5.09 33.42
N VAL A 10 -4.23 -6.01 32.75
CA VAL A 10 -4.18 -6.16 31.28
C VAL A 10 -5.18 -5.19 30.69
N THR A 11 -4.72 -4.32 29.79
CA THR A 11 -5.63 -3.45 29.02
C THR A 11 -6.16 -4.28 27.86
N VAL A 12 -7.45 -4.61 27.89
CA VAL A 12 -8.14 -5.31 26.80
C VAL A 12 -8.50 -4.29 25.72
N ALA A 13 -8.33 -4.66 24.45
CA ALA A 13 -8.71 -3.82 23.32
C ALA A 13 -10.22 -3.57 23.33
N GLU A 14 -10.63 -2.32 23.14
CA GLU A 14 -12.03 -1.95 23.03
C GLU A 14 -12.55 -2.29 21.63
N VAL A 15 -13.61 -3.10 21.54
CA VAL A 15 -14.23 -3.44 20.25
C VAL A 15 -15.07 -2.26 19.78
N VAL A 16 -14.70 -1.68 18.64
CA VAL A 16 -15.42 -0.52 18.10
C VAL A 16 -16.79 -0.95 17.57
N PRO A 17 -17.88 -0.21 17.87
CA PRO A 17 -19.20 -0.48 17.30
C PRO A 17 -19.17 -0.57 15.78
N ILE A 18 -20.03 -1.40 15.20
CA ILE A 18 -20.08 -1.68 13.76
C ILE A 18 -21.28 -0.98 13.10
N GLN A 19 -21.10 -0.64 11.82
CA GLN A 19 -22.15 -0.13 10.94
C GLN A 19 -23.13 -1.25 10.55
N GLU A 20 -24.28 -0.84 10.01
CA GLU A 20 -25.26 -1.75 9.42
C GLU A 20 -24.62 -2.65 8.36
N ALA A 21 -25.16 -3.86 8.22
CA ALA A 21 -24.60 -4.83 7.30
C ALA A 21 -24.86 -4.40 5.85
N VAL A 22 -23.80 -4.43 5.04
CA VAL A 22 -23.84 -4.09 3.61
C VAL A 22 -23.77 -5.38 2.79
N SER A 23 -24.52 -5.47 1.69
CA SER A 23 -24.50 -6.66 0.82
C SER A 23 -23.17 -6.80 0.07
N THR A 24 -22.80 -8.01 -0.34
CA THR A 24 -21.59 -8.21 -1.18
C THR A 24 -21.71 -7.46 -2.51
N GLU A 25 -22.90 -7.44 -3.11
CA GLU A 25 -23.18 -6.71 -4.35
C GLU A 25 -22.94 -5.21 -4.19
N GLU A 26 -23.40 -4.62 -3.08
CA GLU A 26 -23.20 -3.19 -2.81
C GLU A 26 -21.72 -2.85 -2.59
N LEU A 27 -20.96 -3.74 -1.93
CA LEU A 27 -19.50 -3.58 -1.78
C LEU A 27 -18.79 -3.66 -3.14
N VAL A 28 -19.23 -4.54 -4.05
CA VAL A 28 -18.72 -4.60 -5.42
C VAL A 28 -19.09 -3.34 -6.21
N ASN A 29 -20.32 -2.84 -6.10
CA ASN A 29 -20.74 -1.59 -6.73
C ASN A 29 -19.90 -0.41 -6.23
N ARG A 30 -19.55 -0.38 -4.94
CA ARG A 30 -18.64 0.62 -4.38
C ARG A 30 -17.22 0.49 -4.92
N ILE A 31 -16.72 -0.70 -5.20
CA ILE A 31 -15.42 -0.89 -5.90
C ILE A 31 -15.52 -0.30 -7.31
N ASN A 32 -16.61 -0.63 -8.01
CA ASN A 32 -16.80 -0.27 -9.41
C ASN A 32 -16.99 1.24 -9.61
N SER A 33 -17.56 1.97 -8.65
CA SER A 33 -17.64 3.43 -8.73
C SER A 33 -16.26 4.10 -8.74
N TYR A 34 -15.23 3.53 -8.10
CA TYR A 34 -13.85 4.04 -8.21
C TYR A 34 -13.25 3.83 -9.61
N SER A 35 -13.80 2.92 -10.40
CA SER A 35 -13.35 2.71 -11.79
C SER A 35 -13.68 3.89 -12.70
N GLU A 36 -14.69 4.69 -12.33
CA GLU A 36 -15.11 5.89 -13.07
C GLU A 36 -14.11 7.05 -12.96
N VAL A 37 -13.25 7.04 -11.93
CA VAL A 37 -12.21 8.07 -11.73
C VAL A 37 -11.22 8.01 -12.91
N ARG A 38 -11.34 8.96 -13.83
CA ARG A 38 -10.46 9.07 -15.01
C ARG A 38 -9.11 9.69 -14.68
N THR A 39 -9.13 10.70 -13.82
CA THR A 39 -7.95 11.46 -13.41
C THR A 39 -7.96 11.67 -11.92
N PHE A 40 -6.79 11.56 -11.29
CA PHE A 40 -6.60 11.83 -9.87
C PHE A 40 -5.35 12.68 -9.69
N SER A 41 -5.40 13.67 -8.80
CA SER A 41 -4.24 14.48 -8.45
C SER A 41 -4.24 14.72 -6.95
N ALA A 42 -3.08 14.52 -6.33
CA ALA A 42 -2.90 14.75 -4.91
C ALA A 42 -1.50 15.31 -4.61
N GLN A 43 -1.43 16.11 -3.55
CA GLN A 43 -0.18 16.43 -2.86
C GLN A 43 -0.14 15.59 -1.59
N ALA A 44 0.99 14.96 -1.32
CA ALA A 44 1.15 14.03 -0.21
C ALA A 44 2.49 14.23 0.48
N TYR A 45 2.50 14.06 1.80
CA TYR A 45 3.73 13.80 2.51
C TYR A 45 4.13 12.34 2.28
N VAL A 46 5.33 12.11 1.76
CA VAL A 46 5.82 10.78 1.41
C VAL A 46 6.79 10.30 2.48
N LEU A 47 6.36 9.25 3.18
CA LEU A 47 7.16 8.48 4.11
C LEU A 47 7.30 7.07 3.54
N VAL A 48 8.54 6.61 3.32
CA VAL A 48 8.81 5.25 2.84
C VAL A 48 9.48 4.46 3.95
N ARG A 49 8.86 3.34 4.30
CA ARG A 49 9.37 2.35 5.27
C ARG A 49 9.49 1.00 4.60
N ASN A 50 10.65 0.38 4.70
CA ASN A 50 10.91 -0.93 4.15
C ASN A 50 11.14 -1.96 5.28
N TYR A 51 10.30 -3.00 5.31
CA TYR A 51 10.36 -4.09 6.30
C TYR A 51 10.87 -5.41 5.68
N PHE A 52 11.28 -5.39 4.41
CA PHE A 52 11.46 -6.59 3.58
C PHE A 52 12.70 -7.43 3.92
N THR A 53 13.77 -6.81 4.43
CA THR A 53 15.07 -7.49 4.61
C THR A 53 15.21 -8.19 5.97
N GLY A 54 14.28 -7.98 6.90
CA GLY A 54 14.32 -8.59 8.24
C GLY A 54 15.57 -8.21 9.06
N VAL A 55 16.31 -7.16 8.67
CA VAL A 55 17.47 -6.67 9.42
C VAL A 55 16.96 -5.83 10.59
N GLY A 56 16.64 -6.51 11.68
CA GLY A 56 16.15 -5.89 12.91
C GLY A 56 14.68 -5.45 12.83
N THR A 57 14.04 -5.34 13.97
CA THR A 57 12.64 -4.92 14.12
C THR A 57 12.37 -3.45 13.74
N LYS A 58 13.32 -2.78 13.07
CA LYS A 58 13.22 -1.39 12.61
C LYS A 58 13.22 -1.39 11.08
N ALA A 59 12.19 -0.79 10.48
CA ALA A 59 12.18 -0.56 9.05
C ALA A 59 13.34 0.35 8.64
N ASP A 60 13.90 0.10 7.46
CA ASP A 60 14.69 1.11 6.78
C ASP A 60 13.77 2.29 6.45
N GLU A 61 14.04 3.42 7.11
CA GLU A 61 13.35 4.68 6.84
C GLU A 61 14.15 5.46 5.79
N PHE A 62 13.45 5.91 4.75
CA PHE A 62 14.01 6.80 3.74
C PHE A 62 13.69 8.25 4.11
N PRO A 63 14.51 9.22 3.66
CA PRO A 63 14.25 10.62 3.91
C PRO A 63 12.82 11.00 3.50
N GLU A 64 12.16 11.71 4.39
CA GLU A 64 10.81 12.20 4.14
C GLU A 64 10.83 13.22 2.99
N ALA A 65 9.75 13.27 2.23
CA ALA A 65 9.67 14.15 1.07
C ALA A 65 8.24 14.64 0.82
N ASN A 66 8.14 15.81 0.19
CA ASN A 66 6.87 16.30 -0.33
C ASN A 66 6.66 15.75 -1.74
N GLY A 67 5.57 15.01 -1.94
CA GLY A 67 5.19 14.40 -3.21
C GLY A 67 4.01 15.12 -3.85
N ALA A 68 4.03 15.23 -5.18
CA ALA A 68 2.84 15.47 -5.98
C ALA A 68 2.65 14.29 -6.93
N ILE A 69 1.46 13.67 -6.89
CA ILE A 69 1.09 12.56 -7.76
C ILE A 69 -0.06 12.98 -8.67
N ARG A 70 0.04 12.65 -9.95
CA ARG A 70 -1.01 12.78 -10.94
C ARG A 70 -1.18 11.46 -11.66
N LEU A 71 -2.41 11.01 -11.77
CA LEU A 71 -2.79 9.76 -12.40
C LEU A 71 -3.85 10.04 -13.45
N GLN A 72 -3.76 9.33 -14.57
CA GLN A 72 -4.77 9.35 -15.61
C GLN A 72 -4.92 7.95 -16.21
N ARG A 73 -6.15 7.45 -16.29
CA ARG A 73 -6.43 6.18 -16.97
C ARG A 73 -6.01 6.24 -18.45
N PRO A 74 -5.57 5.13 -19.05
CA PRO A 74 -5.54 3.78 -18.46
C PRO A 74 -4.40 3.54 -17.47
N ALA A 75 -3.23 4.18 -17.65
CA ALA A 75 -2.04 3.85 -16.87
C ALA A 75 -1.01 5.00 -16.76
N ASN A 76 -1.39 6.23 -17.12
CA ASN A 76 -0.49 7.37 -17.06
C ASN A 76 -0.29 7.82 -15.61
N ILE A 77 0.97 8.03 -15.21
CA ILE A 77 1.34 8.56 -13.90
C ILE A 77 2.47 9.58 -14.05
N ARG A 78 2.40 10.63 -13.24
CA ARG A 78 3.53 11.49 -12.92
C ARG A 78 3.67 11.63 -11.42
N MET A 79 4.89 11.46 -10.91
CA MET A 79 5.23 11.66 -9.51
C MET A 79 6.40 12.62 -9.41
N GLN A 80 6.22 13.70 -8.64
CA GLN A 80 7.25 14.70 -8.41
C GLN A 80 7.58 14.72 -6.92
N VAL A 81 8.86 14.55 -6.59
CA VAL A 81 9.35 14.49 -5.22
C VAL A 81 10.23 15.70 -4.95
N LYS A 82 9.97 16.39 -3.84
CA LYS A 82 10.70 17.57 -3.39
C LYS A 82 11.22 17.38 -1.97
N ALA A 83 12.38 17.96 -1.68
CA ALA A 83 12.92 17.99 -0.33
C ALA A 83 11.98 18.80 0.59
N PRO A 84 11.70 18.36 1.83
CA PRO A 84 10.72 19.01 2.71
C PRO A 84 11.02 20.47 3.01
N VAL A 85 12.30 20.81 3.24
CA VAL A 85 12.73 22.13 3.70
C VAL A 85 13.08 23.05 2.54
N LEU A 86 13.89 22.58 1.60
CA LEU A 86 14.41 23.40 0.50
C LEU A 86 13.47 23.47 -0.71
N ASN A 87 12.40 22.67 -0.74
CA ASN A 87 11.51 22.49 -1.89
C ASN A 87 12.21 22.20 -3.23
N SER A 88 13.49 21.84 -3.17
CA SER A 88 14.30 21.46 -4.32
C SER A 88 13.81 20.14 -4.89
N ARG A 89 13.75 20.03 -6.22
CA ARG A 89 13.38 18.79 -6.90
C ARG A 89 14.38 17.69 -6.54
N VAL A 90 13.87 16.58 -6.01
CA VAL A 90 14.64 15.37 -5.69
C VAL A 90 14.51 14.39 -6.85
N ALA A 91 13.28 14.14 -7.30
CA ALA A 91 13.02 13.27 -8.44
C ALA A 91 11.74 13.68 -9.20
N ASP A 92 11.67 13.32 -10.48
CA ASP A 92 10.46 13.41 -11.30
C ASP A 92 10.34 12.12 -12.12
N MET A 93 9.23 11.43 -11.95
CA MET A 93 8.94 10.15 -12.59
C MET A 93 7.70 10.29 -13.46
N VAL A 94 7.75 9.75 -14.66
CA VAL A 94 6.58 9.59 -15.55
C VAL A 94 6.50 8.16 -16.04
N SER A 95 5.29 7.66 -16.23
CA SER A 95 5.04 6.37 -16.90
C SER A 95 3.74 6.44 -17.70
N ASP A 96 3.71 5.79 -18.85
CA ASP A 96 2.53 5.64 -19.72
C ASP A 96 1.85 4.27 -19.60
N GLY A 97 2.35 3.43 -18.70
CA GLY A 97 1.90 2.05 -18.50
C GLY A 97 2.75 1.02 -19.22
N GLN A 98 3.46 1.39 -20.27
CA GLN A 98 4.39 0.50 -20.99
C GLN A 98 5.85 0.82 -20.65
N GLN A 99 6.18 2.10 -20.54
CA GLN A 99 7.52 2.60 -20.26
C GLN A 99 7.47 3.61 -19.12
N PHE A 100 8.60 3.75 -18.44
CA PHE A 100 8.80 4.78 -17.45
C PHE A 100 10.11 5.52 -17.66
N ARG A 101 10.10 6.77 -17.21
CA ARG A 101 11.28 7.63 -17.15
C ARG A 101 11.37 8.23 -15.76
N LEU A 102 12.55 8.20 -15.16
CA LEU A 102 12.82 8.74 -13.83
C LEU A 102 14.06 9.63 -13.91
N ALA A 103 13.88 10.90 -13.59
CA ALA A 103 14.98 11.83 -13.37
C ALA A 103 15.26 11.94 -11.87
N ILE A 104 16.50 11.66 -11.46
CA ILE A 104 16.98 11.89 -10.10
C ILE A 104 17.87 13.13 -10.14
N PHE A 105 17.48 14.16 -9.40
CA PHE A 105 18.15 15.46 -9.38
C PHE A 105 19.05 15.65 -8.15
N TYR A 106 18.72 14.99 -7.03
CA TYR A 106 19.42 15.09 -5.76
C TYR A 106 19.57 13.71 -5.07
N PRO A 107 20.69 13.44 -4.38
CA PRO A 107 21.89 14.27 -4.29
C PRO A 107 22.61 14.39 -5.63
N SER A 108 23.36 15.48 -5.83
CA SER A 108 24.05 15.75 -7.11
C SER A 108 24.99 14.64 -7.54
N SER A 109 25.61 13.94 -6.58
CA SER A 109 26.47 12.77 -6.78
C SER A 109 25.73 11.55 -7.34
N LYS A 110 24.40 11.51 -7.24
CA LYS A 110 23.53 10.42 -7.71
C LYS A 110 22.63 10.86 -8.87
N ARG A 111 22.91 12.01 -9.47
CA ARG A 111 22.11 12.55 -10.58
C ARG A 111 22.15 11.59 -11.75
N GLN A 112 20.98 11.14 -12.18
CA GLN A 112 20.85 10.18 -13.26
C GLN A 112 19.49 10.30 -13.92
N PHE A 113 19.40 9.82 -15.15
CA PHE A 113 18.15 9.68 -15.88
C PHE A 113 17.96 8.21 -16.25
N VAL A 114 16.93 7.60 -15.68
CA VAL A 114 16.62 6.18 -15.84
C VAL A 114 15.47 6.04 -16.83
N HIS A 115 15.63 5.13 -17.78
CA HIS A 115 14.58 4.68 -18.69
C HIS A 115 14.31 3.20 -18.42
N GLY A 116 13.05 2.80 -18.38
CA GLY A 116 12.71 1.39 -18.19
C GLY A 116 11.40 1.01 -18.85
N SER A 117 11.20 -0.31 -18.97
CA SER A 117 9.96 -0.92 -19.44
C SER A 117 9.18 -1.48 -18.25
N ASN A 118 7.86 -1.31 -18.28
CA ASN A 118 6.92 -1.94 -17.34
C ASN A 118 6.47 -3.33 -17.82
N LEU A 119 6.72 -3.66 -19.09
CA LEU A 119 6.26 -4.90 -19.74
C LEU A 119 7.21 -6.09 -19.56
N LYS A 120 8.41 -5.86 -19.02
CA LYS A 120 9.36 -6.95 -18.76
C LYS A 120 8.91 -7.68 -17.50
N ASP A 121 8.57 -8.95 -17.63
CA ASP A 121 8.38 -9.84 -16.48
C ASP A 121 9.62 -9.74 -15.60
N LEU A 122 9.39 -9.33 -14.37
CA LEU A 122 10.44 -9.22 -13.38
C LEU A 122 10.50 -10.53 -12.63
N ASP A 123 11.65 -11.18 -12.75
CA ASP A 123 12.12 -12.11 -11.73
C ASP A 123 12.21 -11.30 -10.43
N ARG A 124 11.16 -11.44 -9.62
CA ARG A 124 11.08 -10.81 -8.30
C ARG A 124 12.24 -11.34 -7.49
N MET A 125 13.10 -10.43 -7.04
CA MET A 125 14.20 -10.83 -6.18
C MET A 125 13.66 -11.21 -4.80
N GLY A 126 13.96 -12.44 -4.39
CA GLY A 126 13.65 -12.95 -3.05
C GLY A 126 14.54 -12.31 -1.99
N VAL A 127 14.14 -12.42 -0.71
CA VAL A 127 14.87 -11.79 0.41
C VAL A 127 16.34 -12.21 0.45
N ASP A 128 16.64 -13.49 0.25
CA ASP A 128 18.01 -14.01 0.29
C ASP A 128 18.86 -13.47 -0.87
N GLN A 129 18.28 -13.42 -2.08
CA GLN A 129 18.94 -12.84 -3.25
C GLN A 129 19.30 -11.36 -3.06
N ILE A 130 18.45 -10.60 -2.35
CA ILE A 130 18.72 -9.19 -2.05
C ILE A 130 19.82 -9.05 -1.00
N LYS A 131 19.84 -9.90 0.01
CA LYS A 131 20.87 -9.89 1.06
C LYS A 131 22.26 -10.22 0.54
N ASP A 132 22.33 -11.08 -0.47
CA ASP A 132 23.59 -11.51 -1.09
C ASP A 132 24.11 -10.52 -2.15
N MET A 133 23.41 -9.39 -2.38
CA MET A 133 23.87 -8.36 -3.32
C MET A 133 25.12 -7.65 -2.80
N SER A 134 26.07 -7.40 -3.69
CA SER A 134 27.31 -6.69 -3.36
C SER A 134 27.14 -5.18 -3.15
N ASP A 135 26.04 -4.59 -3.66
CA ASP A 135 25.76 -3.16 -3.55
C ASP A 135 24.95 -2.84 -2.26
N PRO A 136 25.55 -2.15 -1.27
CA PRO A 136 24.86 -1.83 -0.02
C PRO A 136 23.61 -0.97 -0.19
N GLU A 137 23.53 -0.14 -1.24
CA GLU A 137 22.34 0.68 -1.49
C GLU A 137 21.17 -0.18 -1.99
N MET A 138 21.45 -1.21 -2.78
CA MET A 138 20.43 -2.17 -3.24
C MET A 138 19.94 -3.06 -2.09
N VAL A 139 20.85 -3.50 -1.21
CA VAL A 139 20.48 -4.21 0.03
C VAL A 139 19.55 -3.35 0.89
N ARG A 140 19.89 -2.07 1.10
CA ARG A 140 19.07 -1.11 1.87
C ARG A 140 17.73 -0.81 1.20
N ALA A 141 17.70 -0.71 -0.13
CA ALA A 141 16.45 -0.56 -0.88
C ALA A 141 15.50 -1.74 -0.62
N GLY A 142 16.04 -2.93 -0.37
CA GLY A 142 15.29 -4.12 0.01
C GLY A 142 14.13 -4.40 -0.94
N GLY A 143 12.91 -4.58 -0.42
CA GLY A 143 11.75 -4.88 -1.25
C GLY A 143 11.39 -3.79 -2.27
N LEU A 144 11.88 -2.55 -2.08
CA LEU A 144 11.65 -1.46 -3.02
C LEU A 144 12.34 -1.68 -4.36
N ILE A 145 13.36 -2.55 -4.46
CA ILE A 145 13.98 -2.87 -5.77
C ILE A 145 13.00 -3.56 -6.72
N ASN A 146 11.98 -4.23 -6.16
CA ASN A 146 10.91 -4.87 -6.90
C ASN A 146 9.77 -3.87 -7.21
N MET A 147 9.79 -2.66 -6.63
CA MET A 147 8.76 -1.65 -6.86
C MET A 147 8.87 -1.07 -8.28
N ARG A 148 7.73 -0.74 -8.88
CA ARG A 148 7.61 -0.24 -10.24
C ARG A 148 6.45 0.75 -10.30
N PRO A 149 6.40 1.66 -11.28
CA PRO A 149 5.33 2.65 -11.37
C PRO A 149 3.93 2.04 -11.43
N GLN A 150 3.79 0.88 -12.08
CA GLN A 150 2.50 0.17 -12.16
C GLN A 150 1.94 -0.21 -10.79
N HIS A 151 2.79 -0.50 -9.80
CA HIS A 151 2.33 -0.80 -8.43
C HIS A 151 1.63 0.41 -7.80
N VAL A 152 2.06 1.63 -8.15
CA VAL A 152 1.40 2.87 -7.71
C VAL A 152 0.10 3.06 -8.47
N THR A 153 0.10 2.92 -9.80
CA THR A 153 -1.14 3.09 -10.58
C THR A 153 -2.20 2.05 -10.21
N ASP A 154 -1.84 0.78 -9.99
CA ASP A 154 -2.79 -0.27 -9.64
C ASP A 154 -3.41 -0.06 -8.25
N ALA A 155 -2.69 0.60 -7.33
CA ALA A 155 -3.18 0.91 -5.99
C ALA A 155 -4.21 2.06 -5.99
N PHE A 156 -4.02 3.08 -6.84
CA PHE A 156 -4.89 4.26 -6.88
C PHE A 156 -5.95 4.23 -7.97
N LEU A 157 -5.67 3.61 -9.13
CA LEU A 157 -6.61 3.46 -10.24
C LEU A 157 -7.32 2.10 -10.13
N ILE A 158 -8.11 1.94 -9.07
CA ILE A 158 -8.89 0.71 -8.80
C ILE A 158 -9.62 0.27 -10.08
N LYS A 159 -9.39 -0.97 -10.50
CA LYS A 159 -10.02 -1.54 -11.69
C LYS A 159 -11.42 -2.03 -11.33
N SER A 160 -12.36 -1.89 -12.27
CA SER A 160 -13.69 -2.48 -12.11
C SER A 160 -13.57 -3.98 -11.88
N THR A 161 -14.41 -4.50 -10.99
CA THR A 161 -14.60 -5.93 -10.74
C THR A 161 -15.89 -6.33 -11.45
N GLU A 162 -15.75 -6.79 -12.70
CA GLU A 162 -16.87 -7.34 -13.46
C GLU A 162 -17.14 -8.76 -12.97
N ILE A 163 -18.30 -8.99 -12.35
CA ILE A 163 -18.73 -10.34 -12.00
C ILE A 163 -19.21 -11.01 -13.28
N ASN A 164 -18.48 -12.03 -13.72
CA ASN A 164 -18.79 -12.84 -14.90
C ASN A 164 -18.53 -14.32 -14.59
N ASN A 165 -18.61 -15.19 -15.59
CA ASN A 165 -18.40 -16.64 -15.42
C ASN A 165 -16.96 -17.04 -15.01
N ARG A 166 -15.99 -16.12 -15.08
CA ARG A 166 -14.60 -16.33 -14.65
C ARG A 166 -14.28 -15.66 -13.32
N THR A 167 -15.11 -14.73 -12.82
CA THR A 167 -14.82 -13.96 -11.62
C THR A 167 -15.73 -14.37 -10.47
N GLU A 168 -15.11 -14.77 -9.36
CA GLU A 168 -15.81 -15.12 -8.13
C GLU A 168 -15.45 -14.13 -7.02
N VAL A 169 -16.44 -13.73 -6.22
CA VAL A 169 -16.25 -12.82 -5.09
C VAL A 169 -16.63 -13.54 -3.81
N PHE A 170 -15.66 -13.63 -2.89
CA PHE A 170 -15.87 -14.17 -1.55
C PHE A 170 -15.73 -13.05 -0.53
N ARG A 171 -16.61 -13.03 0.48
CA ARG A 171 -16.59 -12.03 1.56
C ARG A 171 -16.44 -12.75 2.90
N GLU A 172 -15.52 -12.26 3.72
CA GLU A 172 -15.42 -12.59 5.14
C GLU A 172 -15.49 -11.31 6.00
N GLU A 173 -15.79 -11.49 7.28
CA GLU A 173 -15.60 -10.46 8.30
C GLU A 173 -14.37 -10.80 9.14
N VAL A 174 -13.48 -9.82 9.30
CA VAL A 174 -12.23 -9.96 10.05
C VAL A 174 -12.16 -8.90 11.12
N ARG A 175 -11.65 -9.26 12.28
CA ARG A 175 -11.28 -8.30 13.33
C ARG A 175 -9.78 -8.10 13.36
N GLN A 176 -9.34 -6.86 13.51
CA GLN A 176 -7.93 -6.51 13.66
C GLN A 176 -7.71 -5.57 14.83
N ASP A 177 -6.66 -5.87 15.60
CA ASP A 177 -6.09 -4.97 16.59
C ASP A 177 -5.55 -3.70 15.91
N ASP A 178 -5.86 -2.57 16.50
CA ASP A 178 -5.44 -1.24 16.09
C ASP A 178 -5.31 -0.33 17.33
N ILE A 179 -4.98 0.93 17.13
CA ILE A 179 -4.79 1.92 18.18
C ILE A 179 -5.56 3.21 17.90
N THR A 180 -6.01 3.89 18.95
CA THR A 180 -6.63 5.21 18.79
C THR A 180 -5.66 6.19 18.12
N SER A 181 -6.18 6.95 17.14
CA SER A 181 -5.39 7.89 16.32
C SER A 181 -5.65 9.37 16.68
N THR A 182 -6.38 9.65 17.76
CA THR A 182 -6.74 11.04 18.12
C THR A 182 -5.49 11.86 18.51
N PRO A 183 -5.19 12.98 17.82
CA PRO A 183 -4.07 13.84 18.16
C PRO A 183 -4.15 14.32 19.61
N GLY A 184 -3.02 14.26 20.32
CA GLY A 184 -2.92 14.74 21.70
C GLY A 184 -3.51 13.82 22.78
N LYS A 185 -4.15 12.69 22.42
CA LYS A 185 -4.62 11.68 23.38
C LYS A 185 -3.67 10.49 23.46
N LYS A 186 -3.67 9.81 24.62
CA LYS A 186 -2.95 8.55 24.77
C LYS A 186 -3.53 7.51 23.81
N LYS A 187 -2.64 6.85 23.06
CA LYS A 187 -2.97 5.70 22.21
C LYS A 187 -3.51 4.58 23.08
N LYS A 188 -4.71 4.10 22.78
CA LYS A 188 -5.36 2.97 23.45
C LYS A 188 -5.56 1.84 22.44
N PRO A 189 -5.41 0.56 22.84
CA PRO A 189 -5.71 -0.56 21.96
C PRO A 189 -7.21 -0.61 21.67
N LEU A 190 -7.55 -0.87 20.42
CA LEU A 190 -8.92 -1.06 19.96
C LEU A 190 -8.97 -2.21 18.95
N GLU A 191 -10.11 -2.84 18.78
CA GLU A 191 -10.34 -3.89 17.80
C GLU A 191 -11.35 -3.38 16.76
N ARG A 192 -10.93 -3.33 15.49
CA ARG A 192 -11.78 -2.92 14.36
C ARG A 192 -12.28 -4.12 13.60
N THR A 193 -13.54 -4.05 13.15
CA THR A 193 -14.13 -5.06 12.26
C THR A 193 -14.12 -4.56 10.82
N TYR A 194 -13.72 -5.42 9.89
CA TYR A 194 -13.65 -5.14 8.46
C TYR A 194 -14.43 -6.19 7.67
N TYR A 195 -15.02 -5.78 6.55
CA TYR A 195 -15.28 -6.71 5.46
C TYR A 195 -14.01 -6.88 4.64
N VAL A 196 -13.65 -8.12 4.34
CA VAL A 196 -12.59 -8.45 3.39
C VAL A 196 -13.21 -9.15 2.19
N LEU A 197 -13.16 -8.48 1.04
CA LEU A 197 -13.62 -8.99 -0.23
C LEU A 197 -12.45 -9.55 -1.02
N TYR A 198 -12.54 -10.83 -1.33
CA TYR A 198 -11.60 -11.57 -2.15
C TYR A 198 -12.16 -11.64 -3.56
N VAL A 199 -11.43 -11.07 -4.52
CA VAL A 199 -11.73 -11.20 -5.94
C VAL A 199 -10.84 -12.29 -6.50
N LEU A 200 -11.47 -13.39 -6.90
CA LEU A 200 -10.86 -14.57 -7.46
C LEU A 200 -11.15 -14.62 -8.96
N GLU A 201 -10.19 -15.07 -9.74
CA GLU A 201 -10.40 -15.28 -11.17
C GLU A 201 -10.00 -16.70 -11.56
N ARG A 202 -10.86 -17.35 -12.33
CA ARG A 202 -10.61 -18.69 -12.85
C ARG A 202 -9.54 -18.63 -13.95
N ASN A 203 -8.46 -19.37 -13.75
CA ASN A 203 -7.43 -19.54 -14.77
C ASN A 203 -7.81 -20.65 -15.78
N ASP A 204 -6.98 -20.81 -16.80
CA ASP A 204 -7.27 -21.72 -17.92
C ASP A 204 -7.25 -23.21 -17.53
N LYS A 205 -6.66 -23.52 -16.36
CA LYS A 205 -6.70 -24.87 -15.77
C LYS A 205 -7.92 -25.09 -14.86
N GLY A 206 -8.79 -24.09 -14.73
CA GLY A 206 -9.98 -24.14 -13.90
C GLY A 206 -9.76 -23.83 -12.42
N PHE A 207 -8.54 -23.50 -11.98
CA PHE A 207 -8.27 -23.09 -10.59
C PHE A 207 -8.60 -21.61 -10.37
N LEU A 208 -8.89 -21.24 -9.12
CA LEU A 208 -9.16 -19.86 -8.72
C LEU A 208 -7.87 -19.19 -8.22
N ASP A 209 -7.44 -18.15 -8.94
CA ASP A 209 -6.31 -17.32 -8.55
C ASP A 209 -6.80 -16.06 -7.83
N LEU A 210 -6.21 -15.75 -6.68
CA LEU A 210 -6.50 -14.50 -5.97
C LEU A 210 -5.96 -13.32 -6.77
N ARG A 211 -6.87 -12.44 -7.23
CA ARG A 211 -6.51 -11.23 -7.97
C ARG A 211 -6.37 -10.03 -7.06
N ARG A 212 -7.33 -9.81 -6.16
CA ARG A 212 -7.36 -8.63 -5.28
C ARG A 212 -8.03 -8.94 -3.95
N LYS A 213 -7.61 -8.22 -2.91
CA LYS A 213 -8.31 -8.12 -1.63
C LYS A 213 -8.72 -6.67 -1.39
N TYR A 214 -9.99 -6.43 -1.10
CA TYR A 214 -10.51 -5.12 -0.72
C TYR A 214 -10.97 -5.16 0.73
N TRP A 215 -10.47 -4.20 1.51
CA TRP A 215 -10.81 -4.06 2.93
C TRP A 215 -11.76 -2.88 3.10
N PHE A 216 -12.90 -3.13 3.71
CA PHE A 216 -13.88 -2.09 4.05
C PHE A 216 -14.00 -2.02 5.56
N ASP A 217 -13.68 -0.86 6.12
CA ASP A 217 -13.90 -0.60 7.53
C ASP A 217 -15.40 -0.65 7.83
N ARG A 218 -15.78 -1.59 8.70
CA ARG A 218 -17.16 -1.76 9.17
C ARG A 218 -17.39 -1.03 10.48
N THR A 219 -16.35 -0.49 11.11
CA THR A 219 -16.50 0.23 12.38
C THR A 219 -17.20 1.58 12.17
N GLN A 220 -18.04 1.98 13.13
CA GLN A 220 -18.58 3.32 13.18
C GLN A 220 -17.42 4.29 13.40
N ARG A 221 -17.43 5.43 12.71
CA ARG A 221 -16.44 6.47 12.96
C ARG A 221 -16.72 7.06 14.34
N ASP A 222 -15.69 7.17 15.17
CA ASP A 222 -15.73 8.03 16.36
C ASP A 222 -16.10 9.45 15.89
N THR A 223 -17.33 9.88 16.17
CA THR A 223 -17.76 11.28 16.04
C THR A 223 -17.16 12.13 17.14
#